data_AF-A0A401SZE0-F1
#
_entry.id   AF-A0A401SZE0-F1
#
_cell.length_a   1.000
_cell.length_b   1.000
_cell.length_c   1.000
_cell.angle_alpha   90.00
_cell.angle_beta   90.00
_cell.angle_gamma   90.00
#
_symmetry.space_group_name_H-M   'P 1'
#
loop_
_entity.id
_entity.type
_entity.pdbx_description
1 polymer ?
#
loop_
_entity_poly.entity_id
_entity_poly.type
_entity_poly.pdbx_seq_one_letter_code
_entity_poly.pdbx_strand_id
1 'polypeptide(L)'
;MGERKAAGRGARGQPRDTRTLILLDVNIRSSVRTVSENFLSIQIDPAVVHNGWIDFLSSKRLVTLARGLAPAFLWFGGKRTDFLQFQNHRNLAKHRGELGPDYYLKNYEDDIVRSDIALDKQKGCKIAQHPDIMLELQREKASQVQMALTKEQFSNTYSNITLTARSLDKLYNFVECSGLHLILGLNALLRNPDNSWNGSSGLSLLKYCAGKKYNISWELGNEPNSYRTMVGRTINGSQLGKDYIQLKNLLQSVRFYTKASLYGPNIGRPRRNTAALLDGFMRTAGTVVSAVTWQQ
;
A
#
# COMPACT_ATOMS: atom_id res chain seq x y z
N MET A 1 -15.46 -30.07 86.87
CA MET A 1 -15.88 -28.70 86.49
C MET A 1 -14.89 -28.22 85.45
N GLY A 2 -15.19 -28.08 84.17
CA GLY A 2 -16.43 -27.71 83.52
C GLY A 2 -16.12 -26.51 82.63
N GLU A 3 -15.94 -26.78 81.33
CA GLU A 3 -15.96 -25.84 80.19
C GLU A 3 -14.76 -24.91 79.91
N ARG A 4 -14.01 -25.25 78.85
CA ARG A 4 -13.66 -24.31 77.76
C ARG A 4 -13.65 -25.05 76.40
N LYS A 5 -14.75 -24.90 75.65
CA LYS A 5 -14.78 -24.92 74.15
C LYS A 5 -14.16 -23.58 73.67
N ALA A 6 -13.60 -23.35 72.50
CA ALA A 6 -13.45 -24.05 71.21
C ALA A 6 -12.19 -23.41 70.55
N ALA A 7 -11.27 -24.19 69.97
CA ALA A 7 -11.23 -24.57 68.56
C ALA A 7 -11.19 -23.40 67.55
N GLY A 8 -10.09 -23.37 66.78
CA GLY A 8 -10.12 -23.01 65.36
C GLY A 8 -9.62 -21.62 64.99
N ARG A 9 -8.31 -21.52 64.71
CA ARG A 9 -7.75 -20.46 63.83
C ARG A 9 -8.36 -20.63 62.43
N GLY A 10 -9.38 -19.86 62.11
CA GLY A 10 -9.93 -19.72 60.76
C GLY A 10 -9.28 -18.53 60.05
N ALA A 11 -8.62 -18.80 58.93
CA ALA A 11 -7.92 -17.84 58.10
C ALA A 11 -8.80 -16.63 57.71
N ARG A 12 -8.22 -15.42 57.74
CA ARG A 12 -8.79 -14.23 57.12
C ARG A 12 -8.94 -14.50 55.62
N GLY A 13 -10.17 -14.79 55.19
CA GLY A 13 -10.54 -14.76 53.79
C GLY A 13 -10.41 -13.32 53.28
N GLN A 14 -9.53 -13.10 52.32
CA GLN A 14 -9.51 -11.87 51.53
C GLN A 14 -10.90 -11.67 50.88
N PRO A 15 -11.38 -10.43 50.70
CA PRO A 15 -12.63 -10.18 50.00
C PRO A 15 -12.49 -10.76 48.59
N ARG A 16 -13.34 -11.75 48.27
CA ARG A 16 -13.45 -12.28 46.92
C ARG A 16 -13.83 -11.14 45.99
N ASP A 17 -12.91 -10.83 45.10
CA ASP A 17 -13.08 -10.26 43.76
C ASP A 17 -14.53 -9.84 43.44
N THR A 18 -14.86 -8.59 43.74
CA THR A 18 -16.18 -8.00 43.44
C THR A 18 -16.35 -7.96 41.93
N ARG A 19 -17.10 -8.92 41.38
CA ARG A 19 -17.41 -8.95 39.94
C ARG A 19 -18.28 -7.76 39.58
N THR A 20 -17.75 -6.88 38.74
CA THR A 20 -18.52 -5.79 38.12
C THR A 20 -19.57 -6.40 37.18
N LEU A 21 -20.84 -6.13 37.45
CA LEU A 21 -21.92 -6.46 36.53
C LEU A 21 -22.03 -5.37 35.46
N ILE A 22 -21.90 -5.77 34.20
CA ILE A 22 -22.11 -4.90 33.04
C ILE A 22 -23.32 -5.42 32.28
N LEU A 23 -24.33 -4.57 32.10
CA LEU A 23 -25.50 -4.86 31.28
C LEU A 23 -25.26 -4.32 29.87
N LEU A 24 -25.38 -5.19 28.87
CA LEU A 24 -25.28 -4.83 27.46
C LEU A 24 -26.69 -4.76 26.87
N ASP A 25 -27.06 -3.59 26.35
CA ASP A 25 -28.26 -3.43 25.53
C ASP A 25 -27.87 -3.51 24.05
N VAL A 26 -28.48 -4.46 23.33
CA VAL A 26 -28.15 -4.77 21.93
C VAL A 26 -29.37 -4.52 21.05
N ASN A 27 -29.31 -3.48 20.23
CA ASN A 27 -30.36 -3.16 19.27
C ASN A 27 -30.08 -3.81 17.90
N ILE A 28 -30.94 -4.76 17.52
CA ILE A 28 -30.88 -5.50 16.25
C ILE A 28 -31.96 -5.08 15.24
N ARG A 29 -32.69 -3.98 15.47
CA ARG A 29 -33.81 -3.55 14.60
C ARG A 29 -33.35 -3.04 13.23
N SER A 30 -32.14 -2.49 13.13
CA SER A 30 -31.58 -1.94 11.90
C SER A 30 -30.06 -1.84 11.99
N SER A 31 -29.36 -2.00 10.86
CA SER A 31 -27.93 -1.72 10.79
C SER A 31 -27.67 -0.22 10.90
N VAL A 32 -26.67 0.18 11.70
CA VAL A 32 -26.23 1.58 11.79
C VAL A 32 -25.50 1.99 10.52
N ARG A 33 -24.64 1.10 10.01
CA ARG A 33 -23.89 1.21 8.76
C ARG A 33 -23.68 -0.18 8.17
N THR A 34 -23.60 -0.23 6.85
CA THR A 34 -23.10 -1.39 6.11
C THR A 34 -21.71 -1.03 5.60
N VAL A 35 -20.75 -1.92 5.82
CA VAL A 35 -19.36 -1.74 5.37
C VAL A 35 -19.10 -2.61 4.14
N SER A 36 -18.04 -2.28 3.41
CA SER A 36 -17.55 -3.12 2.31
C SER A 36 -17.13 -4.49 2.83
N GLU A 37 -17.23 -5.52 1.99
CA GLU A 37 -16.59 -6.82 2.28
C GLU A 37 -15.07 -6.67 2.44
N ASN A 38 -14.48 -5.66 1.79
CA ASN A 38 -13.06 -5.31 1.89
C ASN A 38 -12.77 -4.34 3.05
N PHE A 39 -13.60 -4.30 4.09
CA PHE A 39 -13.49 -3.28 5.16
C PHE A 39 -12.12 -3.28 5.83
N LEU A 40 -11.60 -4.45 6.19
CA LEU A 40 -10.27 -4.60 6.78
C LEU A 40 -9.24 -4.76 5.66
N SER A 41 -8.71 -3.64 5.17
CA SER A 41 -7.72 -3.59 4.11
C SER A 41 -6.31 -3.29 4.62
N ILE A 42 -5.29 -3.53 3.79
CA ILE A 42 -3.87 -3.38 4.14
C ILE A 42 -3.12 -2.49 3.17
N GLN A 43 -1.95 -2.01 3.59
CA GLN A 43 -1.09 -1.14 2.81
C GLN A 43 0.33 -1.70 2.71
N ILE A 44 0.98 -1.43 1.58
CA ILE A 44 2.43 -1.60 1.40
C ILE A 44 3.01 -0.29 0.85
N ASP A 45 4.01 0.27 1.54
CA ASP A 45 4.66 1.50 1.09
C ASP A 45 5.56 1.25 -0.13
N PRO A 46 5.53 2.10 -1.17
CA PRO A 46 6.39 1.98 -2.36
C PRO A 46 7.89 1.91 -2.07
N ALA A 47 8.36 2.30 -0.88
CA ALA A 47 9.74 2.11 -0.44
C ALA A 47 10.22 0.66 -0.53
N VAL A 48 9.33 -0.34 -0.54
CA VAL A 48 9.71 -1.75 -0.78
C VAL A 48 10.37 -1.99 -2.13
N VAL A 49 10.19 -1.09 -3.10
CA VAL A 49 10.85 -1.17 -4.41
C VAL A 49 12.34 -0.83 -4.30
N HIS A 50 12.72 -0.04 -3.29
CA HIS A 50 14.10 0.35 -3.07
C HIS A 50 14.98 -0.88 -2.78
N ASN A 51 16.15 -0.94 -3.44
CA ASN A 51 17.13 -2.04 -3.32
C ASN A 51 16.55 -3.45 -3.56
N GLY A 52 15.46 -3.57 -4.34
CA GLY A 52 14.89 -4.86 -4.69
C GLY A 52 14.34 -5.64 -3.49
N TRP A 53 13.90 -4.96 -2.42
CA TRP A 53 13.29 -5.65 -1.27
C TRP A 53 11.97 -6.31 -1.66
N ILE A 54 11.23 -5.78 -2.64
CA ILE A 54 9.95 -6.27 -3.16
C ILE A 54 9.89 -7.78 -3.47
N ASP A 55 11.04 -8.44 -3.64
CA ASP A 55 11.14 -9.90 -3.76
C ASP A 55 10.54 -10.66 -2.56
N PHE A 56 10.42 -10.02 -1.39
CA PHE A 56 9.77 -10.63 -0.22
C PHE A 56 8.30 -11.00 -0.46
N LEU A 57 7.64 -10.34 -1.43
CA LEU A 57 6.27 -10.63 -1.83
C LEU A 57 6.10 -12.04 -2.42
N SER A 58 7.19 -12.66 -2.89
CA SER A 58 7.17 -14.04 -3.39
C SER A 58 7.07 -15.09 -2.26
N SER A 59 7.13 -14.69 -0.98
CA SER A 59 7.13 -15.60 0.17
C SER A 59 5.81 -16.34 0.35
N LYS A 60 5.86 -17.68 0.40
CA LYS A 60 4.69 -18.51 0.72
C LYS A 60 4.05 -18.19 2.05
N ARG A 61 4.87 -17.87 3.06
CA ARG A 61 4.38 -17.49 4.38
C ARG A 61 3.57 -16.20 4.28
N LEU A 62 4.09 -15.20 3.57
CA LEU A 62 3.40 -13.91 3.41
C LEU A 62 2.11 -14.07 2.61
N VAL A 63 2.12 -14.81 1.50
CA VAL A 63 0.89 -15.10 0.72
C VAL A 63 -0.15 -15.82 1.58
N THR A 64 0.26 -16.78 2.41
CA THR A 64 -0.66 -17.51 3.30
C THR A 64 -1.29 -16.58 4.33
N LEU A 65 -0.52 -15.66 4.91
CA LEU A 65 -1.04 -14.65 5.84
C LEU A 65 -1.98 -13.68 5.13
N ALA A 66 -1.61 -13.20 3.94
CA ALA A 66 -2.41 -12.27 3.15
C ALA A 66 -3.75 -12.89 2.70
N ARG A 67 -3.77 -14.17 2.35
CA ARG A 67 -5.02 -14.92 2.08
C ARG A 67 -5.97 -14.95 3.26
N GLY A 68 -5.46 -14.97 4.48
CA GLY A 68 -6.28 -14.90 5.69
C GLY A 68 -7.01 -13.57 5.88
N LEU A 69 -6.62 -12.53 5.12
CA LEU A 69 -7.25 -11.22 5.12
C LEU A 69 -8.22 -11.03 3.94
N ALA A 70 -8.27 -11.97 3.00
CA ALA A 70 -9.18 -11.87 1.86
C ALA A 70 -10.65 -12.05 2.29
N PRO A 71 -11.60 -11.30 1.70
CA PRO A 71 -11.39 -10.27 0.68
C PRO A 71 -10.93 -8.93 1.29
N ALA A 72 -9.95 -8.28 0.66
CA ALA A 72 -9.42 -6.99 1.12
C ALA A 72 -8.75 -6.21 -0.01
N PHE A 73 -8.64 -4.90 0.14
CA PHE A 73 -7.77 -4.09 -0.69
C PHE A 73 -6.32 -4.20 -0.20
N LEU A 74 -5.40 -4.22 -1.15
CA LEU A 74 -4.00 -3.88 -0.90
C LEU A 74 -3.73 -2.52 -1.53
N TRP A 75 -3.51 -1.51 -0.68
CA TRP A 75 -3.12 -0.19 -1.13
C TRP A 75 -1.59 -0.11 -1.25
N PHE A 76 -1.10 0.03 -2.48
CA PHE A 76 0.31 0.29 -2.77
C PHE A 76 0.51 1.80 -2.87
N GLY A 77 0.73 2.41 -1.72
CA GLY A 77 0.84 3.85 -1.53
C GLY A 77 1.44 4.17 -0.16
N GLY A 78 1.76 5.43 0.07
CA GLY A 78 2.53 5.91 1.23
C GLY A 78 3.46 7.07 0.86
N LYS A 79 4.43 7.38 1.72
CA LYS A 79 5.26 8.59 1.57
C LYS A 79 6.07 8.60 0.26
N ARG A 80 6.48 7.43 -0.23
CA ARG A 80 7.24 7.32 -1.49
C ARG A 80 6.39 7.30 -2.76
N THR A 81 5.06 7.38 -2.67
CA THR A 81 4.15 7.40 -3.84
C THR A 81 4.55 8.50 -4.83
N ASP A 82 4.83 9.69 -4.30
CA ASP A 82 5.15 10.88 -5.08
C ASP A 82 6.61 10.98 -5.53
N PHE A 83 7.38 9.92 -5.31
CA PHE A 83 8.76 9.76 -5.78
C PHE A 83 8.90 8.53 -6.69
N LEU A 84 7.81 7.78 -6.89
CA LEU A 84 7.76 6.60 -7.73
C LEU A 84 7.65 6.99 -9.21
N GLN A 85 8.47 6.37 -10.05
CA GLN A 85 8.42 6.52 -11.51
C GLN A 85 8.42 5.16 -12.19
N PHE A 86 7.45 4.93 -13.07
CA PHE A 86 7.41 3.69 -13.83
C PHE A 86 8.38 3.74 -15.02
N GLN A 87 9.24 2.74 -15.13
CA GLN A 87 10.14 2.57 -16.28
C GLN A 87 10.02 1.15 -16.85
N ASN A 88 9.54 1.08 -18.08
CA ASN A 88 9.44 -0.16 -18.83
C ASN A 88 10.71 -0.38 -19.67
N HIS A 89 11.78 -0.84 -19.02
CA HIS A 89 13.00 -1.21 -19.72
C HIS A 89 12.75 -2.47 -20.58
N ARG A 90 12.55 -2.28 -21.88
CA ARG A 90 12.35 -3.39 -22.84
C ARG A 90 13.56 -4.30 -22.99
N ASN A 91 14.74 -3.92 -22.47
CA ASN A 91 15.98 -4.69 -22.54
C ASN A 91 16.86 -4.47 -21.29
N LEU A 92 16.68 -5.30 -20.26
CA LEU A 92 17.55 -5.33 -19.06
C LEU A 92 19.03 -5.60 -19.43
N ALA A 93 19.30 -6.24 -20.56
CA ALA A 93 20.65 -6.58 -21.00
C ALA A 93 21.49 -5.39 -21.50
N LYS A 94 20.86 -4.27 -21.94
CA LYS A 94 21.58 -3.12 -22.54
C LYS A 94 21.94 -2.02 -21.54
N HIS A 95 21.32 -1.98 -20.36
CA HIS A 95 21.65 -1.04 -19.27
C HIS A 95 22.63 -1.62 -18.23
N ARG A 96 23.35 -2.70 -18.57
CA ARG A 96 24.35 -3.36 -17.71
C ARG A 96 25.60 -2.52 -17.40
N GLY A 97 25.68 -1.29 -17.87
CA GLY A 97 26.79 -0.37 -17.63
C GLY A 97 26.34 0.76 -16.75
N GLU A 98 26.40 0.56 -15.43
CA GLU A 98 26.68 1.56 -14.38
C GLU A 98 26.27 0.94 -13.03
N LEU A 99 27.25 0.29 -12.40
CA LEU A 99 27.39 -0.01 -10.97
C LEU A 99 26.15 0.28 -10.08
N GLY A 100 25.13 -0.58 -10.18
CA GLY A 100 24.06 -0.72 -9.21
C GLY A 100 24.27 -1.95 -8.31
N PRO A 101 23.54 -2.08 -7.19
CA PRO A 101 23.69 -3.18 -6.20
C PRO A 101 23.39 -4.60 -6.74
N ASP A 102 23.20 -4.74 -8.04
CA ASP A 102 22.87 -5.97 -8.77
C ASP A 102 24.06 -6.93 -8.94
N TYR A 103 25.28 -6.54 -8.54
CA TYR A 103 26.48 -7.39 -8.71
C TYR A 103 26.40 -8.70 -7.91
N TYR A 104 25.74 -8.71 -6.75
CA TYR A 104 25.60 -9.91 -5.90
C TYR A 104 24.43 -10.83 -6.30
N LEU A 105 23.50 -10.36 -7.15
CA LEU A 105 22.34 -11.15 -7.60
C LEU A 105 22.67 -12.06 -8.78
N LYS A 106 23.79 -11.85 -9.48
CA LYS A 106 24.14 -12.55 -10.73
C LYS A 106 24.20 -14.07 -10.60
N ASN A 107 24.53 -14.59 -9.41
CA ASN A 107 24.63 -16.03 -9.15
C ASN A 107 23.33 -16.66 -8.67
N TYR A 108 22.34 -15.84 -8.27
CA TYR A 108 21.05 -16.29 -7.74
C TYR A 108 19.86 -15.83 -8.59
N GLU A 109 20.07 -15.04 -9.66
CA GLU A 109 18.98 -14.57 -10.53
C GLU A 109 18.17 -15.73 -11.10
N ASP A 110 18.80 -16.82 -11.52
CA ASP A 110 18.09 -17.99 -12.06
C ASP A 110 17.22 -18.68 -10.99
N ASP A 111 17.68 -18.72 -9.73
CA ASP A 111 16.94 -19.32 -8.62
C ASP A 111 15.88 -18.37 -8.03
N ILE A 112 16.10 -17.06 -8.11
CA ILE A 112 15.12 -16.01 -7.77
C ILE A 112 14.02 -15.95 -8.83
N VAL A 113 14.36 -16.08 -10.12
CA VAL A 113 13.40 -16.17 -11.24
C VAL A 113 12.58 -17.46 -11.14
N ARG A 114 13.18 -18.58 -10.69
CA ARG A 114 12.44 -19.84 -10.43
C ARG A 114 11.61 -19.81 -9.15
N SER A 115 11.90 -18.92 -8.21
CA SER A 115 11.18 -18.78 -6.94
C SER A 115 10.13 -17.66 -6.89
N ASP A 116 9.92 -16.97 -8.01
CA ASP A 116 8.88 -15.96 -8.16
C ASP A 116 7.47 -16.63 -8.20
N ILE A 117 6.47 -15.93 -7.64
CA ILE A 117 5.07 -16.35 -7.75
C ILE A 117 4.68 -16.29 -9.23
N ALA A 118 4.42 -17.45 -9.82
CA ALA A 118 3.91 -17.53 -11.17
C ALA A 118 2.38 -17.64 -11.14
N LEU A 119 1.71 -16.64 -11.73
CA LEU A 119 0.30 -16.74 -12.06
C LEU A 119 0.13 -17.69 -13.26
N ASP A 120 -0.24 -18.93 -13.00
CA ASP A 120 -0.72 -19.86 -14.02
C ASP A 120 -2.25 -19.72 -14.11
N LYS A 121 -2.74 -19.09 -15.19
CA LYS A 121 -4.17 -18.81 -15.38
C LYS A 121 -5.06 -20.06 -15.44
N GLN A 122 -4.47 -21.25 -15.65
CA GLN A 122 -5.21 -22.52 -15.71
C GLN A 122 -5.07 -23.34 -14.44
N LYS A 123 -3.94 -23.27 -13.74
CA LYS A 123 -3.64 -24.09 -12.54
C LYS A 123 -3.68 -23.31 -11.23
N GLY A 124 -3.99 -22.01 -11.28
CA GLY A 124 -3.96 -21.12 -10.12
C GLY A 124 -2.53 -20.74 -9.71
N CYS A 125 -2.40 -20.15 -8.52
CA CYS A 125 -1.13 -19.64 -8.04
C CYS A 125 -0.17 -20.75 -7.61
N LYS A 126 0.94 -20.89 -8.34
CA LYS A 126 2.06 -21.73 -7.92
C LYS A 126 3.02 -20.87 -7.11
N ILE A 127 3.01 -21.10 -5.82
CA ILE A 127 3.96 -20.47 -4.91
C ILE A 127 5.19 -21.35 -4.86
N ALA A 128 6.32 -20.84 -5.34
CA ALA A 128 7.57 -21.56 -5.26
C ALA A 128 8.03 -21.73 -3.80
N GLN A 129 8.74 -22.82 -3.54
CA GLN A 129 9.44 -22.99 -2.26
C GLN A 129 10.77 -22.24 -2.34
N HIS A 130 11.01 -21.36 -1.36
CA HIS A 130 12.25 -20.61 -1.26
C HIS A 130 13.29 -21.42 -0.48
N PRO A 131 14.52 -21.59 -0.97
CA PRO A 131 15.60 -22.16 -0.17
C PRO A 131 15.96 -21.21 1.00
N ASP A 132 16.46 -21.74 2.11
CA ASP A 132 16.72 -20.97 3.34
C ASP A 132 17.66 -19.76 3.14
N ILE A 133 18.60 -19.84 2.18
CA ILE A 133 19.50 -18.76 1.78
C ILE A 133 18.71 -17.50 1.33
N MET A 134 17.57 -17.68 0.66
CA MET A 134 16.69 -16.58 0.26
C MET A 134 16.09 -15.87 1.47
N LEU A 135 15.86 -16.58 2.56
CA LEU A 135 15.32 -16.01 3.79
C LEU A 135 16.37 -15.11 4.49
N GLU A 136 17.64 -15.53 4.52
CA GLU A 136 18.74 -14.73 5.05
C GLU A 136 18.94 -13.44 4.24
N LEU A 137 18.94 -13.54 2.91
CA LEU A 137 19.03 -12.38 2.02
C LEU A 137 17.86 -11.41 2.23
N GLN A 138 16.64 -11.93 2.41
CA GLN A 138 15.46 -11.11 2.70
C GLN A 138 15.58 -10.38 4.04
N ARG A 139 16.16 -11.02 5.06
CA ARG A 139 16.42 -10.38 6.37
C ARG A 139 17.45 -9.27 6.27
N GLU A 140 18.53 -9.49 5.53
CA GLU A 140 19.56 -8.47 5.29
C GLU A 140 18.97 -7.26 4.55
N LYS A 141 18.24 -7.50 3.45
CA LYS A 141 17.54 -6.44 2.70
C LYS A 141 16.55 -5.68 3.59
N ALA A 142 15.79 -6.37 4.43
CA ALA A 142 14.84 -5.73 5.36
C ALA A 142 15.57 -4.80 6.35
N SER A 143 16.72 -5.21 6.87
CA SER A 143 17.55 -4.36 7.75
C SER A 143 18.05 -3.11 7.04
N GLN A 144 18.56 -3.24 5.81
CA GLN A 144 19.03 -2.11 5.01
C GLN A 144 17.90 -1.13 4.67
N VAL A 145 16.71 -1.65 4.31
CA VAL A 145 15.54 -0.79 4.06
C VAL A 145 15.10 -0.08 5.32
N GLN A 146 15.09 -0.76 6.47
CA GLN A 146 14.74 -0.11 7.73
C GLN A 146 15.67 1.07 8.04
N MET A 147 16.97 0.93 7.80
CA MET A 147 17.93 2.04 7.95
C MET A 147 17.65 3.19 6.98
N ALA A 148 17.37 2.88 5.71
CA ALA A 148 17.04 3.89 4.70
C ALA A 148 15.75 4.66 5.05
N LEU A 149 14.68 3.94 5.38
CA LEU A 149 13.40 4.51 5.81
C LEU A 149 13.56 5.40 7.04
N THR A 150 14.34 4.95 8.01
CA THR A 150 14.62 5.71 9.24
C THR A 150 15.33 7.03 8.89
N LYS A 151 16.36 6.99 8.05
CA LYS A 151 17.09 8.19 7.60
C LYS A 151 16.18 9.18 6.86
N GLU A 152 15.30 8.69 6.00
CA GLU A 152 14.34 9.54 5.28
C GLU A 152 13.33 10.18 6.23
N GLN A 153 12.85 9.42 7.21
CA GLN A 153 11.93 9.94 8.22
C GLN A 153 12.55 11.07 9.07
N PHE A 154 13.83 10.95 9.42
CA PHE A 154 14.55 11.98 10.17
C PHE A 154 14.91 13.20 9.33
N SER A 155 15.39 13.00 8.10
CA SER A 155 15.87 14.09 7.24
C SER A 155 14.77 14.75 6.40
N ASN A 156 13.60 14.12 6.28
CA ASN A 156 12.51 14.49 5.38
C ASN A 156 12.97 14.71 3.92
N THR A 157 14.01 13.98 3.51
CA THR A 157 14.60 14.04 2.18
C THR A 157 14.38 12.69 1.49
N TYR A 158 13.82 12.71 0.29
CA TYR A 158 13.45 11.50 -0.44
C TYR A 158 14.09 11.52 -1.84
N SER A 159 14.56 10.37 -2.29
CA SER A 159 15.04 10.17 -3.65
C SER A 159 13.96 9.52 -4.52
N ASN A 160 14.05 9.77 -5.83
CA ASN A 160 13.19 9.09 -6.80
C ASN A 160 13.47 7.58 -6.78
N ILE A 161 12.41 6.79 -6.87
CA ILE A 161 12.49 5.33 -7.01
C ILE A 161 11.82 4.88 -8.30
N THR A 162 12.42 3.88 -8.92
CA THR A 162 11.96 3.33 -10.20
C THR A 162 11.15 2.07 -9.98
N LEU A 163 9.87 2.09 -10.36
CA LEU A 163 9.05 0.88 -10.48
C LEU A 163 9.33 0.24 -11.84
N THR A 164 9.99 -0.91 -11.84
CA THR A 164 10.21 -1.70 -13.06
C THR A 164 8.99 -2.54 -13.40
N ALA A 165 8.88 -2.95 -14.68
CA ALA A 165 7.90 -3.94 -15.13
C ALA A 165 7.95 -5.24 -14.29
N ARG A 166 9.15 -5.71 -13.93
CA ARG A 166 9.34 -6.91 -13.11
C ARG A 166 8.78 -6.73 -11.69
N SER A 167 9.11 -5.61 -11.04
CA SER A 167 8.63 -5.29 -9.69
C SER A 167 7.10 -5.18 -9.64
N LEU A 168 6.51 -4.57 -10.67
CA LEU A 168 5.05 -4.45 -10.81
C LEU A 168 4.37 -5.81 -11.04
N ASP A 169 4.95 -6.67 -11.90
CA ASP A 169 4.46 -8.04 -12.10
C ASP A 169 4.48 -8.82 -10.78
N LYS A 170 5.55 -8.72 -9.98
CA LYS A 170 5.61 -9.37 -8.65
C LYS A 170 4.54 -8.87 -7.70
N LEU A 171 4.34 -7.55 -7.62
CA LEU A 171 3.30 -6.94 -6.79
C LEU A 171 1.91 -7.44 -7.18
N TYR A 172 1.59 -7.39 -8.47
CA TYR A 172 0.28 -7.82 -8.95
C TYR A 172 0.05 -9.32 -8.72
N ASN A 173 1.06 -10.15 -9.00
CA ASN A 173 0.97 -11.59 -8.74
C ASN A 173 0.73 -11.90 -7.27
N PHE A 174 1.40 -11.20 -6.36
CA PHE A 174 1.17 -11.35 -4.92
C PHE A 174 -0.28 -11.02 -4.53
N VAL A 175 -0.80 -9.90 -5.01
CA VAL A 175 -2.18 -9.45 -4.74
C VAL A 175 -3.19 -10.45 -5.24
N GLU A 176 -3.12 -10.82 -6.52
CA GLU A 176 -4.04 -11.75 -7.16
C GLU A 176 -3.98 -13.13 -6.47
N CYS A 177 -2.77 -13.61 -6.16
CA CYS A 177 -2.59 -14.88 -5.47
C CYS A 177 -3.04 -14.90 -4.02
N SER A 178 -3.19 -13.73 -3.42
CA SER A 178 -3.67 -13.57 -2.06
C SER A 178 -5.17 -13.32 -1.99
N GLY A 179 -5.88 -13.23 -3.12
CA GLY A 179 -7.31 -12.90 -3.15
C GLY A 179 -7.60 -11.45 -2.76
N LEU A 180 -6.62 -10.56 -2.96
CA LEU A 180 -6.72 -9.14 -2.65
C LEU A 180 -6.98 -8.33 -3.92
N HIS A 181 -7.43 -7.08 -3.77
CA HIS A 181 -7.60 -6.14 -4.89
C HIS A 181 -6.61 -4.97 -4.79
N LEU A 182 -5.82 -4.74 -5.84
CA LEU A 182 -4.76 -3.73 -5.83
C LEU A 182 -5.35 -2.33 -6.05
N ILE A 183 -5.02 -1.41 -5.13
CA ILE A 183 -5.13 0.04 -5.34
C ILE A 183 -3.71 0.58 -5.48
N LEU A 184 -3.38 1.19 -6.62
CA LEU A 184 -2.03 1.69 -6.89
C LEU A 184 -2.01 3.22 -6.96
N GLY A 185 -1.20 3.84 -6.09
CA GLY A 185 -0.99 5.29 -6.07
C GLY A 185 -0.03 5.76 -7.17
N LEU A 186 -0.44 6.77 -7.92
CA LEU A 186 0.39 7.46 -8.91
C LEU A 186 1.08 8.67 -8.30
N ASN A 187 2.24 9.03 -8.86
CA ASN A 187 3.01 10.19 -8.49
C ASN A 187 2.33 11.50 -8.96
N ALA A 188 1.92 12.35 -8.03
CA ALA A 188 1.30 13.65 -8.29
C ALA A 188 2.30 14.82 -8.33
N LEU A 189 3.59 14.61 -8.04
CA LEU A 189 4.64 15.63 -8.11
C LEU A 189 5.26 15.78 -9.50
N LEU A 190 4.89 14.94 -10.47
CA LEU A 190 5.23 15.16 -11.88
C LEU A 190 4.40 16.33 -12.43
N ARG A 191 5.05 17.45 -12.70
CA ARG A 191 4.38 18.72 -13.05
C ARG A 191 4.88 19.31 -14.36
N ASN A 192 3.95 19.86 -15.14
CA ASN A 192 4.25 20.72 -16.27
C ASN A 192 4.63 22.14 -15.79
N PRO A 193 5.16 23.01 -16.67
CA PRO A 193 5.49 24.40 -16.32
C PRO A 193 4.31 25.22 -15.79
N ASP A 194 3.09 24.90 -16.20
CA ASP A 194 1.83 25.52 -15.74
C ASP A 194 1.29 24.93 -14.41
N ASN A 195 2.08 24.06 -13.76
CA ASN A 195 1.73 23.34 -12.53
C ASN A 195 0.59 22.29 -12.69
N SER A 196 0.13 22.01 -13.90
CA SER A 196 -0.74 20.86 -14.17
C SER A 196 0.00 19.54 -14.00
N TRP A 197 -0.71 18.46 -13.69
CA TRP A 197 -0.12 17.14 -13.57
C TRP A 197 0.37 16.59 -14.92
N ASN A 198 1.59 16.07 -14.95
CA ASN A 198 2.15 15.38 -16.11
C ASN A 198 1.83 13.89 -16.05
N GLY A 199 0.77 13.48 -16.74
CA GLY A 199 0.29 12.11 -16.79
C GLY A 199 1.09 11.14 -17.68
N SER A 200 2.22 11.54 -18.28
CA SER A 200 2.94 10.71 -19.28
C SER A 200 3.48 9.40 -18.71
N SER A 201 4.07 9.45 -17.51
CA SER A 201 4.55 8.23 -16.81
C SER A 201 3.35 7.36 -16.39
N GLY A 202 2.28 7.98 -15.88
CA GLY A 202 1.03 7.30 -15.54
C GLY A 202 0.42 6.57 -16.74
N LEU A 203 0.37 7.20 -17.93
CA LEU A 203 -0.15 6.57 -19.15
C LEU A 203 0.67 5.35 -19.57
N SER A 204 1.99 5.43 -19.43
CA SER A 204 2.89 4.31 -19.75
C SER A 204 2.64 3.12 -18.84
N LEU A 205 2.42 3.38 -17.55
CA LEU A 205 2.04 2.37 -16.56
C LEU A 205 0.67 1.76 -16.87
N LEU A 206 -0.34 2.59 -17.13
CA LEU A 206 -1.69 2.14 -17.50
C LEU A 206 -1.65 1.23 -18.74
N LYS A 207 -0.92 1.61 -19.79
CA LYS A 207 -0.80 0.80 -21.00
C LYS A 207 -0.14 -0.55 -20.73
N TYR A 208 0.88 -0.58 -19.88
CA TYR A 208 1.53 -1.83 -19.48
C TYR A 208 0.56 -2.76 -18.74
N CYS A 209 -0.09 -2.25 -17.69
CA CYS A 209 -1.04 -3.02 -16.88
C CYS A 209 -2.24 -3.50 -17.71
N ALA A 210 -2.75 -2.66 -18.62
CA ALA A 210 -3.83 -3.05 -19.54
C ALA A 210 -3.40 -4.17 -20.50
N GLY A 211 -2.17 -4.11 -21.04
CA GLY A 211 -1.61 -5.17 -21.88
C GLY A 211 -1.48 -6.52 -21.14
N LYS A 212 -1.21 -6.48 -19.84
CA LYS A 212 -1.18 -7.66 -18.95
C LYS A 212 -2.55 -8.08 -18.42
N LYS A 213 -3.58 -7.24 -18.62
CA LYS A 213 -4.95 -7.39 -18.09
C LYS A 213 -5.00 -7.35 -16.56
N TYR A 214 -4.21 -6.48 -15.94
CA TYR A 214 -4.18 -6.30 -14.49
C TYR A 214 -5.36 -5.45 -14.00
N ASN A 215 -6.26 -6.05 -13.24
CA ASN A 215 -7.40 -5.36 -12.65
C ASN A 215 -6.95 -4.52 -11.45
N ILE A 216 -6.74 -3.23 -11.66
CA ILE A 216 -6.17 -2.30 -10.68
C ILE A 216 -7.11 -1.10 -10.54
N SER A 217 -7.28 -0.63 -9.30
CA SER A 217 -7.85 0.67 -9.01
C SER A 217 -6.77 1.69 -8.67
N TRP A 218 -7.07 2.97 -8.80
CA TRP A 218 -6.04 4.01 -8.89
C TRP A 218 -6.23 5.09 -7.84
N GLU A 219 -5.14 5.70 -7.45
CA GLU A 219 -5.09 6.97 -6.71
C GLU A 219 -4.04 7.89 -7.33
N LEU A 220 -4.05 9.17 -6.94
CA LEU A 220 -3.05 10.15 -7.35
C LEU A 220 -2.57 10.95 -6.13
N GLY A 221 -1.30 10.75 -5.80
CA GLY A 221 -0.61 11.43 -4.70
C GLY A 221 -0.85 10.83 -3.32
N ASN A 222 0.01 11.22 -2.37
CA ASN A 222 -0.11 10.89 -0.97
C ASN A 222 0.12 12.14 -0.09
N GLU A 223 -0.86 12.45 0.75
CA GLU A 223 -0.86 13.60 1.67
C GLU A 223 -0.40 14.92 1.01
N PRO A 224 -1.10 15.41 -0.03
CA PRO A 224 -0.73 16.63 -0.75
C PRO A 224 -0.65 17.87 0.15
N ASN A 225 -1.32 17.86 1.30
CA ASN A 225 -1.19 18.87 2.36
C ASN A 225 0.24 19.03 2.91
N SER A 226 1.10 18.01 2.76
CA SER A 226 2.48 17.98 3.26
C SER A 226 3.52 18.31 2.18
N TYR A 227 3.13 18.56 0.92
CA TYR A 227 4.09 18.81 -0.17
C TYR A 227 4.98 20.03 0.05
N ARG A 228 4.48 21.07 0.74
CA ARG A 228 5.28 22.27 1.02
C ARG A 228 6.48 21.93 1.89
N THR A 229 6.29 21.07 2.88
CA THR A 229 7.36 20.64 3.79
C THR A 229 8.24 19.56 3.17
N MET A 230 7.70 18.69 2.30
CA MET A 230 8.45 17.58 1.71
C MET A 230 9.31 18.01 0.50
N VAL A 231 8.79 18.89 -0.36
CA VAL A 231 9.45 19.24 -1.64
C VAL A 231 9.37 20.73 -2.00
N GLY A 232 8.96 21.58 -1.05
CA GLY A 232 8.84 23.02 -1.29
C GLY A 232 7.75 23.44 -2.27
N ARG A 233 6.84 22.53 -2.65
CA ARG A 233 5.75 22.79 -3.61
C ARG A 233 4.40 22.80 -2.91
N THR A 234 3.50 23.67 -3.35
CA THR A 234 2.12 23.72 -2.86
C THR A 234 1.15 23.47 -4.01
N ILE A 235 0.21 22.56 -3.81
CA ILE A 235 -0.89 22.28 -4.73
C ILE A 235 -2.17 22.50 -3.95
N ASN A 236 -3.03 23.40 -4.41
CA ASN A 236 -4.32 23.65 -3.78
C ASN A 236 -5.35 22.58 -4.18
N GLY A 237 -6.44 22.49 -3.42
CA GLY A 237 -7.48 21.48 -3.64
C GLY A 237 -8.07 21.52 -5.05
N SER A 238 -8.31 22.70 -5.60
CA SER A 238 -8.89 22.85 -6.94
C SER A 238 -7.94 22.39 -8.05
N GLN A 239 -6.64 22.69 -7.96
CA GLN A 239 -5.66 22.18 -8.91
C GLN A 239 -5.54 20.67 -8.82
N LEU A 240 -5.47 20.11 -7.60
CA LEU A 240 -5.47 18.66 -7.41
C LEU A 240 -6.73 18.02 -7.99
N GLY A 241 -7.89 18.66 -7.84
CA GLY A 241 -9.14 18.20 -8.47
C GLY A 241 -9.05 18.17 -10.00
N LYS A 242 -8.48 19.20 -10.62
CA LYS A 242 -8.22 19.20 -12.08
C LYS A 242 -7.29 18.05 -12.49
N ASP A 243 -6.26 17.78 -11.70
CA ASP A 243 -5.34 16.66 -11.94
C ASP A 243 -6.08 15.30 -11.87
N TYR A 244 -7.02 15.14 -10.94
CA TYR A 244 -7.87 13.94 -10.83
C TYR A 244 -8.85 13.79 -12.01
N ILE A 245 -9.41 14.89 -12.51
CA ILE A 245 -10.23 14.87 -13.73
C ILE A 245 -9.36 14.43 -14.93
N GLN A 246 -8.14 14.95 -15.04
CA GLN A 246 -7.20 14.54 -16.08
C GLN A 246 -6.86 13.04 -15.98
N LEU A 247 -6.61 12.51 -14.77
CA LEU A 247 -6.42 11.08 -14.55
C LEU A 247 -7.67 10.27 -14.93
N LYS A 248 -8.88 10.74 -14.59
CA LYS A 248 -10.13 10.06 -14.98
C LYS A 248 -10.25 9.94 -16.50
N ASN A 249 -9.96 11.02 -17.22
CA ASN A 249 -9.95 11.02 -18.69
C ASN A 249 -8.89 10.06 -19.25
N LEU A 250 -7.71 10.00 -18.62
CA LEU A 250 -6.65 9.06 -18.98
C LEU A 250 -7.09 7.60 -18.82
N LEU A 251 -7.72 7.26 -17.70
CA LEU A 251 -8.28 5.92 -17.46
C LEU A 251 -9.35 5.56 -18.50
N GLN A 252 -10.21 6.51 -18.87
CA GLN A 252 -11.23 6.31 -19.91
C GLN A 252 -10.63 6.11 -21.30
N SER A 253 -9.49 6.74 -21.61
CA SER A 253 -8.79 6.57 -22.89
C SER A 253 -8.19 5.16 -23.07
N VAL A 254 -7.97 4.42 -21.99
CA VAL A 254 -7.50 3.03 -22.02
C VAL A 254 -8.70 2.11 -21.81
N ARG A 255 -9.20 1.48 -22.88
CA ARG A 255 -10.43 0.65 -22.87
C ARG A 255 -10.57 -0.31 -21.70
N PHE A 256 -9.47 -0.89 -21.23
CA PHE A 256 -9.46 -1.83 -20.10
C PHE A 256 -9.82 -1.16 -18.75
N TYR A 257 -9.51 0.14 -18.59
CA TYR A 257 -9.70 0.89 -17.35
C TYR A 257 -10.87 1.90 -17.39
N THR A 258 -11.71 1.87 -18.42
CA THR A 258 -12.86 2.79 -18.54
C THR A 258 -13.79 2.74 -17.32
N LYS A 259 -13.91 1.58 -16.66
CA LYS A 259 -14.71 1.37 -15.45
C LYS A 259 -13.87 1.23 -14.17
N ALA A 260 -12.57 1.52 -14.22
CA ALA A 260 -11.71 1.41 -13.04
C ALA A 260 -12.12 2.40 -11.95
N SER A 261 -12.10 1.95 -10.70
CA SER A 261 -12.31 2.81 -9.53
C SER A 261 -11.13 3.76 -9.36
N LEU A 262 -11.44 4.99 -8.94
CA LEU A 262 -10.47 6.04 -8.65
C LEU A 262 -10.73 6.54 -7.24
N TYR A 263 -9.75 6.48 -6.35
CA TYR A 263 -9.87 6.94 -4.97
C TYR A 263 -8.95 8.14 -4.73
N GLY A 264 -9.27 8.98 -3.75
CA GLY A 264 -8.49 10.18 -3.45
C GLY A 264 -9.21 11.13 -2.50
N PRO A 265 -8.60 12.25 -2.10
CA PRO A 265 -7.27 12.73 -2.46
C PRO A 265 -6.15 12.20 -1.55
N ASN A 266 -6.45 11.23 -0.68
CA ASN A 266 -5.52 10.68 0.32
C ASN A 266 -4.82 11.78 1.14
N ILE A 267 -5.63 12.69 1.69
CA ILE A 267 -5.14 13.75 2.58
C ILE A 267 -4.70 13.18 3.92
N GLY A 268 -3.81 13.90 4.60
CA GLY A 268 -3.55 13.65 6.01
C GLY A 268 -4.76 13.95 6.90
N ARG A 269 -4.53 13.95 8.20
CA ARG A 269 -5.59 14.19 9.19
C ARG A 269 -6.33 15.53 8.92
N PRO A 270 -7.68 15.55 8.87
CA PRO A 270 -8.47 16.70 8.41
C PRO A 270 -8.53 17.83 9.46
N ARG A 271 -7.39 18.47 9.71
CA ARG A 271 -7.28 19.74 10.45
C ARG A 271 -7.65 20.91 9.53
N ARG A 272 -7.82 22.13 10.07
CA ARG A 272 -8.31 23.32 9.31
C ARG A 272 -7.75 23.46 7.88
N ASN A 273 -6.43 23.48 7.71
CA ASN A 273 -5.82 23.67 6.38
C ASN A 273 -6.04 22.47 5.45
N THR A 274 -5.98 21.25 6.00
CA THR A 274 -6.26 20.01 5.26
C THR A 274 -7.72 19.93 4.82
N ALA A 275 -8.64 20.38 5.66
CA ALA A 275 -10.07 20.45 5.34
C ALA A 275 -10.36 21.45 4.21
N ALA A 276 -9.66 22.58 4.16
CA ALA A 276 -9.78 23.53 3.06
C ALA A 276 -9.28 22.94 1.73
N LEU A 277 -8.18 22.17 1.76
CA LEU A 277 -7.72 21.42 0.59
C LEU A 277 -8.78 20.41 0.13
N LEU A 278 -9.37 19.65 1.06
CA LEU A 278 -10.43 18.71 0.74
C LEU A 278 -11.67 19.39 0.16
N ASP A 279 -12.13 20.51 0.71
CA ASP A 279 -13.28 21.26 0.19
C ASP A 279 -13.03 21.72 -1.26
N GLY A 280 -11.88 22.33 -1.54
CA GLY A 280 -11.51 22.73 -2.90
C GLY A 280 -11.41 21.55 -3.86
N PHE A 281 -10.92 20.40 -3.38
CA PHE A 281 -10.87 19.15 -4.14
C PHE A 281 -12.28 18.63 -4.45
N MET A 282 -13.15 18.51 -3.45
CA MET A 282 -14.50 17.96 -3.61
C MET A 282 -15.38 18.81 -4.52
N ARG A 283 -15.25 20.14 -4.46
CA ARG A 283 -15.94 21.06 -5.39
C ARG A 283 -15.54 20.85 -6.85
N THR A 284 -14.32 20.36 -7.08
CA THR A 284 -13.76 20.21 -8.43
C THR A 284 -13.93 18.80 -8.96
N ALA A 285 -13.59 17.79 -8.16
CA ALA A 285 -13.46 16.38 -8.59
C ALA A 285 -14.23 15.39 -7.71
N GLY A 286 -15.10 15.85 -6.79
CA GLY A 286 -15.84 14.96 -5.90
C GLY A 286 -16.72 13.93 -6.64
N THR A 287 -17.14 14.23 -7.88
CA THR A 287 -17.96 13.33 -8.71
C THR A 287 -17.15 12.29 -9.49
N VAL A 288 -15.81 12.43 -9.59
CA VAL A 288 -14.98 11.52 -10.39
C VAL A 288 -14.33 10.42 -9.55
N VAL A 289 -14.28 10.60 -8.23
CA VAL A 289 -13.77 9.61 -7.28
C VAL A 289 -14.87 8.67 -6.80
N SER A 290 -14.52 7.40 -6.62
CA SER A 290 -15.39 6.34 -6.11
C SER A 290 -15.53 6.39 -4.59
N ALA A 291 -14.51 6.85 -3.88
CA ALA A 291 -14.56 7.13 -2.45
C ALA A 291 -13.52 8.19 -2.07
N VAL A 292 -13.79 8.90 -0.98
CA VAL A 292 -12.88 9.89 -0.41
C VAL A 292 -11.90 9.21 0.55
N THR A 293 -10.60 9.42 0.37
CA THR A 293 -9.54 8.81 1.19
C THR A 293 -8.79 9.84 2.04
N TRP A 294 -8.47 9.46 3.27
CA TRP A 294 -7.77 10.30 4.25
C TRP A 294 -7.04 9.44 5.31
N GLN A 295 -6.02 10.00 5.98
CA GLN A 295 -5.18 9.33 6.98
C GLN A 295 -5.42 9.87 8.40
N GLN A 296 -5.27 8.99 9.40
CA GLN A 296 -5.56 9.28 10.82
C GLN A 296 -4.32 9.18 11.70
#